data_AF-A0A7S4W572-F1
#
_entry.id   AF-A0A7S4W572-F1
#
_cell.length_a   1.000
_cell.length_b   1.000
_cell.length_c   1.000
_cell.angle_alpha   90.00
_cell.angle_beta   90.00
_cell.angle_gamma   90.00
#
_symmetry.space_group_name_H-M   'P 1'
#
loop_
_entity.id
_entity.type
_entity.pdbx_description
1 polymer ?
#
loop_
_entity_poly.entity_id
_entity_poly.type
_entity_poly.pdbx_seq_one_letter_code
_entity_poly.pdbx_strand_id
1 'polypeptide(L)'
;PICMSVEEDQMQGSFLDCDSVNENVTDFSIEDNPTDFSGKENGLIGERKDRSRSVNTESAIFRATFREMSSAKKIDCLKDMKNFEIFEMLSKMGDVQTYPADCYSFIATHSPFEEPIFFFFGIMVFLFQTLFLLFMILNIVHHNWGIEGEVDNSSGGFFGSMIPSNVTHLVRLTQITSVICYVIFADSSLKDCALAVEQFPRLDRVTKDDRVMLAITSCFLRFSQGFLAIMATFLLIVTSDDVIDIILNFAAVNFISNLDEAAFDLAKWGKYGPALEREAKNIEEKPIPYCIYRKHQHKRYLFTVIPIAILLISAVVSVTVWQESDKFWITQTVRVQFD
;
A
#
# COMPACT_ATOMS: atom_id res chain seq x y z
N PRO A 1 14.49 25.74 29.40
CA PRO A 1 15.85 25.31 29.02
C PRO A 1 16.26 24.10 29.85
N ILE A 2 15.88 22.91 29.38
CA ILE A 2 16.16 21.63 30.03
C ILE A 2 17.00 20.84 29.03
N CYS A 3 18.30 20.72 29.31
CA CYS A 3 19.21 19.84 28.60
C CYS A 3 18.94 18.41 29.06
N MET A 4 18.53 17.53 28.15
CA MET A 4 18.64 16.09 28.33
C MET A 4 19.87 15.60 27.57
N SER A 5 20.85 15.15 28.33
CA SER A 5 22.01 14.41 27.87
C SER A 5 21.56 13.01 27.44
N VAL A 6 21.93 12.60 26.23
CA VAL A 6 21.77 11.23 25.73
C VAL A 6 23.09 10.51 26.00
N GLU A 7 23.01 9.43 26.77
CA GLU A 7 24.11 8.52 27.09
C GLU A 7 24.06 7.38 26.05
N GLU A 8 25.10 7.30 25.20
CA GLU A 8 25.32 6.19 24.26
C GLU A 8 26.03 5.05 25.00
N ASP A 9 25.31 3.96 25.27
CA ASP A 9 25.94 2.73 25.75
C ASP A 9 26.20 1.77 24.58
N GLN A 10 27.48 1.48 24.40
CA GLN A 10 28.04 0.47 23.53
C GLN A 10 27.58 -0.93 23.96
N MET A 11 27.11 -1.72 23.00
CA MET A 11 26.99 -3.17 23.17
C MET A 11 27.85 -3.88 22.12
N GLN A 12 29.11 -4.13 22.50
CA GLN A 12 29.97 -5.13 21.86
C GLN A 12 29.56 -6.51 22.37
N GLY A 13 29.11 -7.37 21.45
CA GLY A 13 28.76 -8.76 21.72
C GLY A 13 29.29 -9.65 20.61
N SER A 14 30.42 -10.27 20.89
CA SER A 14 31.13 -11.30 20.13
C SER A 14 30.22 -12.46 19.69
N PHE A 15 30.32 -12.89 18.43
CA PHE A 15 29.95 -14.25 18.05
C PHE A 15 30.92 -14.84 17.02
N LEU A 16 31.23 -16.11 17.29
CA LEU A 16 32.30 -16.98 16.83
C LEU A 16 32.49 -17.18 15.31
N ASP A 17 33.77 -17.35 14.99
CA ASP A 17 34.36 -18.04 13.83
C ASP A 17 33.68 -19.36 13.46
N CYS A 18 33.52 -19.58 12.16
CA CYS A 18 33.59 -20.89 11.51
C CYS A 18 34.18 -20.72 10.10
N ASP A 19 35.48 -21.00 10.01
CA ASP A 19 36.22 -21.67 8.95
C ASP A 19 35.72 -21.61 7.49
N SER A 20 36.55 -20.91 6.70
CA SER A 20 37.27 -21.36 5.51
C SER A 20 36.54 -22.20 4.43
N VAL A 21 36.21 -21.54 3.32
CA VAL A 21 36.39 -22.11 1.98
C VAL A 21 37.18 -21.14 1.12
N ASN A 22 38.27 -21.68 0.59
CA ASN A 22 39.37 -21.06 -0.11
C ASN A 22 39.05 -21.01 -1.60
N GLU A 23 38.90 -19.82 -2.21
CA GLU A 23 39.05 -19.66 -3.66
C GLU A 23 39.94 -18.47 -3.97
N ASN A 24 41.15 -18.81 -4.45
CA ASN A 24 42.11 -17.92 -5.08
C ASN A 24 41.46 -17.21 -6.28
N VAL A 25 41.38 -15.88 -6.24
CA VAL A 25 41.42 -15.08 -7.46
C VAL A 25 42.43 -13.97 -7.25
N THR A 26 43.52 -14.09 -8.01
CA THR A 26 44.65 -13.18 -8.09
C THR A 26 44.22 -11.77 -8.49
N ASP A 27 44.66 -10.80 -7.70
CA ASP A 27 44.71 -9.38 -8.05
C ASP A 27 45.35 -9.16 -9.42
N PHE A 28 44.65 -8.42 -10.28
CA PHE A 28 45.22 -7.86 -11.49
C PHE A 28 45.12 -6.34 -11.40
N SER A 29 46.22 -5.72 -11.03
CA SER A 29 46.43 -4.26 -11.10
C SER A 29 46.37 -3.82 -12.56
N ILE A 30 45.49 -2.87 -12.87
CA ILE A 30 45.45 -2.20 -14.18
C ILE A 30 46.38 -1.00 -14.11
N GLU A 31 47.49 -1.12 -14.84
CA GLU A 31 48.45 -0.06 -15.13
C GLU A 31 47.97 0.68 -16.40
N ASP A 32 47.68 1.97 -16.28
CA ASP A 32 47.28 2.83 -17.40
C ASP A 32 48.48 3.12 -18.30
N ASN A 33 48.41 2.73 -19.57
CA ASN A 33 49.31 3.21 -20.61
C ASN A 33 48.55 3.45 -21.92
N PRO A 34 48.70 4.60 -22.60
CA PRO A 34 47.95 4.91 -23.79
C PRO A 34 48.67 4.30 -25.01
N THR A 35 48.01 3.38 -25.70
CA THR A 35 48.45 2.90 -27.01
C THR A 35 47.37 3.07 -28.06
N ASP A 36 47.70 4.00 -28.95
CA ASP A 36 47.34 4.12 -30.36
C ASP A 36 46.76 2.83 -30.98
N PHE A 37 45.53 2.88 -31.49
CA PHE A 37 44.91 1.80 -32.26
C PHE A 37 44.33 2.33 -33.57
N SER A 38 45.20 2.38 -34.58
CA SER A 38 44.84 2.29 -35.99
C SER A 38 44.82 0.81 -36.40
N GLY A 39 43.65 0.33 -36.83
CA GLY A 39 43.55 -0.80 -37.77
C GLY A 39 43.28 -2.19 -37.18
N LYS A 40 42.04 -2.68 -37.38
CA LYS A 40 41.68 -4.02 -37.89
C LYS A 40 40.16 -4.26 -37.74
N GLU A 41 39.38 -3.70 -38.67
CA GLU A 41 38.13 -4.36 -39.10
C GLU A 41 38.55 -5.57 -39.93
N ASN A 42 38.29 -6.80 -39.46
CA ASN A 42 38.09 -8.02 -40.25
C ASN A 42 38.01 -9.22 -39.31
N GLY A 43 36.82 -9.51 -38.75
CA GLY A 43 36.68 -10.68 -37.86
C GLY A 43 35.29 -11.03 -37.33
N LEU A 44 34.18 -10.46 -37.83
CA LEU A 44 32.84 -10.60 -37.22
C LEU A 44 31.77 -11.18 -38.16
N ILE A 45 32.19 -12.00 -39.15
CA ILE A 45 31.27 -12.65 -40.10
C ILE A 45 31.00 -14.14 -39.72
N GLY A 46 31.74 -14.71 -38.77
CA GLY A 46 31.62 -16.12 -38.37
C GLY A 46 30.42 -16.45 -37.47
N GLU A 47 30.10 -15.63 -36.47
CA GLU A 47 29.09 -15.98 -35.45
C GLU A 47 27.64 -15.73 -35.86
N ARG A 48 27.39 -14.97 -36.93
CA ARG A 48 26.01 -14.66 -37.38
C ARG A 48 25.31 -15.85 -38.03
N LYS A 49 26.07 -16.85 -38.49
CA LYS A 49 25.53 -18.01 -39.22
C LYS A 49 24.96 -19.08 -38.29
N ASP A 50 25.51 -19.24 -37.09
CA ASP A 50 25.03 -20.23 -36.12
C ASP A 50 23.78 -19.77 -35.37
N ARG A 51 23.66 -18.46 -35.08
CA ARG A 51 22.43 -17.90 -34.47
C ARG A 51 21.22 -17.97 -35.42
N SER A 52 21.42 -17.93 -36.74
CA SER A 52 20.33 -18.10 -37.72
C SER A 52 19.85 -19.56 -37.83
N ARG A 53 20.69 -20.55 -37.47
CA ARG A 53 20.31 -21.97 -37.48
C ARG A 53 19.46 -22.36 -36.26
N SER A 54 19.73 -21.79 -35.08
CA SER A 54 18.94 -22.11 -33.88
C SER A 54 17.50 -21.59 -33.99
N VAL A 55 17.31 -20.36 -34.48
CA VAL A 55 15.97 -19.74 -34.65
C VAL A 55 15.07 -20.53 -35.61
N ASN A 56 15.64 -21.08 -36.70
CA ASN A 56 14.88 -21.90 -37.64
C ASN A 56 14.45 -23.24 -37.05
N THR A 57 15.23 -23.78 -36.12
CA THR A 57 14.96 -25.09 -35.50
C THR A 57 13.87 -24.97 -34.43
N GLU A 58 13.89 -23.91 -33.61
CA GLU A 58 12.83 -23.64 -32.63
C GLU A 58 11.48 -23.34 -33.31
N SER A 59 11.49 -22.58 -34.41
CA SER A 59 10.28 -22.33 -35.22
C SER A 59 9.70 -23.64 -35.78
N ALA A 60 10.53 -24.59 -36.20
CA ALA A 60 10.08 -25.86 -36.75
C ALA A 60 9.47 -26.77 -35.67
N ILE A 61 10.12 -26.86 -34.51
CA ILE A 61 9.63 -27.63 -33.35
C ILE A 61 8.30 -27.04 -32.86
N PHE A 62 8.21 -25.72 -32.72
CA PHE A 62 6.98 -25.05 -32.31
C PHE A 62 5.83 -25.34 -33.28
N ARG A 63 6.06 -25.26 -34.60
CA ARG A 63 5.02 -25.57 -35.62
C ARG A 63 4.57 -27.03 -35.59
N ALA A 64 5.46 -27.96 -35.23
CA ALA A 64 5.14 -29.39 -35.10
C ALA A 64 4.28 -29.64 -33.86
N THR A 65 4.71 -29.14 -32.70
CA THR A 65 3.95 -29.22 -31.43
C THR A 65 2.60 -28.53 -31.55
N PHE A 66 2.55 -27.38 -32.24
CA PHE A 66 1.30 -26.67 -32.51
C PHE A 66 0.38 -27.51 -33.38
N ARG A 67 0.87 -28.27 -34.38
CA ARG A 67 0.00 -29.12 -35.21
C ARG A 67 -0.73 -30.20 -34.40
N GLU A 68 -0.09 -30.79 -33.40
CA GLU A 68 -0.65 -31.87 -32.58
C GLU A 68 -1.68 -31.41 -31.54
N MET A 69 -1.73 -30.12 -31.20
CA MET A 69 -2.76 -29.60 -30.29
C MET A 69 -4.16 -29.68 -30.91
N SER A 70 -5.14 -30.11 -30.10
CA SER A 70 -6.55 -30.08 -30.50
C SER A 70 -7.03 -28.64 -30.75
N SER A 71 -8.03 -28.47 -31.62
CA SER A 71 -8.50 -27.15 -32.06
C SER A 71 -8.94 -26.24 -30.91
N ALA A 72 -9.44 -26.78 -29.80
CA ALA A 72 -9.80 -26.00 -28.61
C ALA A 72 -8.54 -25.44 -27.90
N LYS A 73 -7.52 -26.27 -27.68
CA LYS A 73 -6.25 -25.84 -27.05
C LYS A 73 -5.50 -24.81 -27.89
N LYS A 74 -5.57 -24.91 -29.22
CA LYS A 74 -4.98 -23.92 -30.14
C LYS A 74 -5.59 -22.54 -29.99
N ILE A 75 -6.92 -22.45 -29.85
CA ILE A 75 -7.62 -21.17 -29.73
C ILE A 75 -7.25 -20.48 -28.41
N ASP A 76 -7.17 -21.22 -27.32
CA ASP A 76 -6.76 -20.68 -26.01
C ASP A 76 -5.29 -20.23 -26.03
N CYS A 77 -4.39 -21.07 -26.56
CA CYS A 77 -2.97 -20.72 -26.68
C CYS A 77 -2.72 -19.50 -27.59
N LEU A 78 -3.48 -19.37 -28.69
CA LEU A 78 -3.42 -18.20 -29.57
C LEU A 78 -3.96 -16.92 -28.91
N LYS A 79 -4.95 -17.03 -28.02
CA LYS A 79 -5.42 -15.89 -27.23
C LYS A 79 -4.35 -15.44 -26.24
N ASP A 80 -3.69 -16.38 -25.57
CA ASP A 80 -2.64 -16.08 -24.60
C ASP A 80 -1.40 -15.45 -25.27
N MET A 81 -0.96 -15.99 -26.41
CA MET A 81 0.16 -15.40 -27.18
C MET A 81 -0.15 -13.99 -27.66
N LYS A 82 -1.36 -13.74 -28.19
CA LYS A 82 -1.75 -12.39 -28.62
C LYS A 82 -1.80 -11.40 -27.45
N ASN A 83 -2.27 -11.84 -26.28
CA ASN A 83 -2.27 -10.99 -25.09
C ASN A 83 -0.85 -10.64 -24.63
N PHE A 84 0.07 -11.60 -24.69
CA PHE A 84 1.48 -11.41 -24.36
C PHE A 84 2.17 -10.45 -25.33
N GLU A 85 2.03 -10.64 -26.66
CA GLU A 85 2.61 -9.74 -27.66
C GLU A 85 2.06 -8.32 -27.55
N ILE A 86 0.77 -8.16 -27.26
CA ILE A 86 0.15 -6.84 -27.03
C ILE A 86 0.72 -6.21 -25.75
N PHE A 87 0.91 -6.98 -24.68
CA PHE A 87 1.51 -6.48 -23.45
C PHE A 87 2.96 -6.04 -23.69
N GLU A 88 3.74 -6.80 -24.44
CA GLU A 88 5.11 -6.43 -24.80
C GLU A 88 5.14 -5.17 -25.69
N MET A 89 4.21 -5.04 -26.63
CA MET A 89 4.06 -3.82 -27.44
C MET A 89 3.64 -2.62 -26.61
N LEU A 90 2.68 -2.78 -25.70
CA LEU A 90 2.23 -1.69 -24.79
C LEU A 90 3.35 -1.30 -23.83
N SER A 91 4.14 -2.26 -23.37
CA SER A 91 5.32 -2.01 -22.57
C SER A 91 6.35 -1.17 -23.33
N LYS A 92 6.55 -1.45 -24.63
CA LYS A 92 7.41 -0.64 -25.50
C LYS A 92 6.86 0.75 -25.82
N MET A 93 5.56 1.02 -25.60
CA MET A 93 4.93 2.32 -25.85
C MET A 93 5.04 3.31 -24.68
N GLY A 94 5.77 2.95 -23.61
CA GLY A 94 6.30 3.93 -22.66
C GLY A 94 5.44 4.22 -21.41
N ASP A 95 4.47 3.37 -21.09
CA ASP A 95 3.69 3.51 -19.84
C ASP A 95 3.54 2.13 -19.16
N VAL A 96 4.68 1.47 -18.92
CA VAL A 96 4.72 0.23 -18.15
C VAL A 96 4.33 0.56 -16.73
N GLN A 97 3.14 0.15 -16.34
CA GLN A 97 2.75 0.22 -14.94
C GLN A 97 3.57 -0.79 -14.15
N THR A 98 4.33 -0.27 -13.18
CA THR A 98 5.06 -1.08 -12.22
C THR A 98 4.26 -1.24 -10.94
N TYR A 99 4.71 -2.14 -10.06
CA TYR A 99 4.10 -2.28 -8.75
C TYR A 99 4.19 -0.95 -7.99
N PRO A 100 3.17 -0.60 -7.17
CA PRO A 100 3.27 0.59 -6.32
C PRO A 100 4.46 0.43 -5.37
N ALA A 101 5.17 1.53 -5.13
CA ALA A 101 6.30 1.58 -4.21
C ALA A 101 5.82 1.58 -2.74
N ASP A 102 5.23 0.47 -2.30
CA ASP A 102 4.70 0.32 -0.95
C ASP A 102 4.97 -1.08 -0.36
N CYS A 103 4.80 -1.20 0.96
CA CYS A 103 5.07 -2.45 1.68
C CYS A 103 4.15 -3.61 1.25
N TYR A 104 2.96 -3.31 0.73
CA TYR A 104 2.02 -4.31 0.26
C TYR A 104 2.49 -4.99 -1.03
N SER A 105 3.37 -4.34 -1.81
CA SER A 105 4.01 -4.97 -2.96
C SER A 105 4.93 -6.12 -2.57
N PHE A 106 5.63 -6.05 -1.42
CA PHE A 106 6.39 -7.21 -0.91
C PHE A 106 5.49 -8.41 -0.62
N ILE A 107 4.30 -8.17 -0.06
CA ILE A 107 3.30 -9.22 0.22
C ILE A 107 2.75 -9.80 -1.10
N ALA A 108 2.58 -8.96 -2.13
CA ALA A 108 2.07 -9.39 -3.42
C ALA A 108 3.09 -10.24 -4.20
N THR A 109 4.39 -9.99 -4.05
CA THR A 109 5.45 -10.69 -4.79
C THR A 109 5.96 -11.94 -4.08
N HIS A 110 6.03 -11.93 -2.75
CA HIS A 110 6.71 -12.96 -1.97
C HIS A 110 5.77 -13.86 -1.18
N SER A 111 6.03 -15.17 -1.23
CA SER A 111 5.29 -16.16 -0.46
C SER A 111 5.93 -16.33 0.93
N PRO A 112 5.14 -16.55 2.00
CA PRO A 112 5.68 -16.77 3.35
C PRO A 112 6.62 -17.98 3.48
N PHE A 113 6.61 -18.90 2.51
CA PHE A 113 7.43 -20.12 2.55
C PHE A 113 8.71 -20.06 1.71
N GLU A 114 8.80 -19.13 0.74
CA GLU A 114 9.96 -19.04 -0.16
C GLU A 114 10.94 -17.98 0.35
N GLU A 115 10.45 -16.77 0.58
CA GLU A 115 11.25 -15.62 0.99
C GLU A 115 10.58 -14.95 2.20
N PRO A 116 10.57 -15.62 3.37
CA PRO A 116 9.79 -15.20 4.53
C PRO A 116 10.14 -13.78 5.00
N ILE A 117 11.40 -13.37 4.90
CA ILE A 117 11.88 -12.08 5.39
C ILE A 117 11.12 -10.92 4.71
N PHE A 118 10.95 -10.98 3.39
CA PHE A 118 10.25 -9.94 2.63
C PHE A 118 8.76 -9.92 2.92
N PHE A 119 8.13 -11.10 3.01
CA PHE A 119 6.73 -11.22 3.36
C PHE A 119 6.45 -10.68 4.78
N PHE A 120 7.25 -11.09 5.76
CA PHE A 120 7.08 -10.65 7.15
C PHE A 120 7.38 -9.17 7.33
N PHE A 121 8.30 -8.58 6.55
CA PHE A 121 8.52 -7.14 6.55
C PHE A 121 7.23 -6.38 6.21
N GLY A 122 6.57 -6.73 5.10
CA GLY A 122 5.30 -6.10 4.71
C GLY A 122 4.19 -6.30 5.76
N ILE A 123 4.06 -7.51 6.30
CA ILE A 123 3.07 -7.82 7.34
C ILE A 123 3.35 -7.05 8.64
N MET A 124 4.62 -6.91 9.04
CA MET A 124 5.01 -6.19 10.25
C MET A 124 4.57 -4.72 10.17
N VAL A 125 4.83 -4.05 9.04
CA VAL A 125 4.43 -2.66 8.80
C VAL A 125 2.91 -2.51 8.87
N PHE A 126 2.17 -3.40 8.20
CA PHE A 126 0.71 -3.44 8.26
C PHE A 126 0.19 -3.61 9.70
N LEU A 127 0.78 -4.51 10.48
CA LEU A 127 0.40 -4.74 11.87
C LEU A 127 0.66 -3.51 12.74
N PHE A 128 1.80 -2.83 12.58
CA PHE A 128 2.09 -1.60 13.30
C PHE A 128 1.11 -0.48 12.95
N GLN A 129 0.86 -0.21 11.66
CA GLN A 129 -0.12 0.79 11.23
C GLN A 129 -1.52 0.48 11.77
N THR A 130 -1.96 -0.77 11.64
CA THR A 130 -3.26 -1.23 12.16
C THR A 130 -3.35 -1.07 13.67
N LEU A 131 -2.28 -1.39 14.40
CA LEU A 131 -2.23 -1.26 15.85
C LEU A 131 -2.34 0.21 16.30
N PHE A 132 -1.62 1.13 15.64
CA PHE A 132 -1.72 2.56 15.94
C PHE A 132 -3.12 3.12 15.65
N LEU A 133 -3.71 2.78 14.50
CA LEU A 133 -5.08 3.18 14.17
C LEU A 133 -6.09 2.61 15.17
N LEU A 134 -5.93 1.33 15.56
CA LEU A 134 -6.77 0.70 16.57
C LEU A 134 -6.62 1.40 17.93
N PHE A 135 -5.40 1.75 18.35
CA PHE A 135 -5.17 2.51 19.57
C PHE A 135 -5.78 3.90 19.52
N MET A 136 -5.75 4.60 18.38
CA MET A 136 -6.47 5.86 18.23
C MET A 136 -7.98 5.68 18.41
N ILE A 137 -8.58 4.69 17.74
CA ILE A 137 -10.01 4.40 17.88
C ILE A 137 -10.34 4.00 19.33
N LEU A 138 -9.56 3.10 19.93
CA LEU A 138 -9.76 2.64 21.30
C LEU A 138 -9.60 3.77 22.30
N ASN A 139 -8.70 4.74 22.09
CA ASN A 139 -8.55 5.89 22.97
C ASN A 139 -9.84 6.73 23.00
N ILE A 140 -10.45 6.96 21.84
CA ILE A 140 -11.75 7.66 21.72
C ILE A 140 -12.86 6.84 22.40
N VAL A 141 -12.93 5.54 22.12
CA VAL A 141 -13.98 4.66 22.64
C VAL A 141 -13.85 4.48 24.15
N HIS A 142 -12.63 4.31 24.66
CA HIS A 142 -12.34 4.07 26.08
C HIS A 142 -12.62 5.30 26.93
N HIS A 143 -12.31 6.51 26.45
CA HIS A 143 -12.68 7.75 27.14
C HIS A 143 -14.18 7.77 27.48
N ASN A 144 -15.01 7.27 26.56
CA ASN A 144 -16.45 7.19 26.73
C ASN A 144 -16.93 6.00 27.59
N TRP A 145 -16.12 4.95 27.76
CA TRP A 145 -16.45 3.82 28.66
C TRP A 145 -16.10 4.06 30.11
N GLY A 146 -15.06 4.85 30.39
CA GLY A 146 -14.57 5.09 31.76
C GLY A 146 -15.39 6.11 32.55
N ILE A 147 -16.24 6.89 31.89
CA ILE A 147 -17.08 7.89 32.53
C ILE A 147 -18.44 7.25 32.80
N GLU A 148 -18.58 6.58 33.94
CA GLU A 148 -19.89 6.28 34.57
C GLU A 148 -20.60 7.56 35.07
N GLY A 149 -20.19 8.73 34.58
CA GLY A 149 -20.84 10.01 34.80
C GLY A 149 -22.07 10.16 33.91
N GLU A 150 -23.05 10.91 34.39
CA GLU A 150 -24.31 11.20 33.71
C GLU A 150 -24.06 11.76 32.30
N VAL A 151 -24.16 10.90 31.28
CA VAL A 151 -24.13 11.32 29.88
C VAL A 151 -25.43 12.06 29.60
N ASP A 152 -25.34 13.34 29.24
CA ASP A 152 -26.50 14.21 28.94
C ASP A 152 -27.40 13.68 27.81
N ASN A 153 -26.96 12.65 27.09
CA ASN A 153 -27.68 12.08 25.96
C ASN A 153 -28.47 10.83 26.37
N SER A 154 -29.79 10.99 26.50
CA SER A 154 -30.72 9.91 26.90
C SER A 154 -30.88 8.78 25.87
N SER A 155 -30.39 8.96 24.64
CA SER A 155 -30.41 7.91 23.62
C SER A 155 -29.33 6.87 23.96
N GLY A 156 -29.71 5.78 24.65
CA GLY A 156 -28.82 4.71 25.10
C GLY A 156 -28.15 3.84 24.01
N GLY A 157 -27.93 4.40 22.81
CA GLY A 157 -27.15 3.77 21.75
C GLY A 157 -25.67 4.08 21.91
N PHE A 158 -24.82 3.10 21.61
CA PHE A 158 -23.35 3.21 21.63
C PHE A 158 -22.81 4.46 20.90
N PHE A 159 -23.42 4.84 19.78
CA PHE A 159 -23.01 6.04 19.04
C PHE A 159 -23.52 7.33 19.66
N GLY A 160 -24.68 7.33 20.33
CA GLY A 160 -25.24 8.53 20.96
C GLY A 160 -24.42 9.00 22.16
N SER A 161 -23.80 8.06 22.88
CA SER A 161 -22.92 8.38 24.02
C SER A 161 -21.54 8.90 23.59
N MET A 162 -21.12 8.66 22.36
CA MET A 162 -19.80 9.11 21.87
C MET A 162 -19.78 10.54 21.35
N ILE A 163 -20.95 11.07 20.98
CA ILE A 163 -21.04 12.33 20.27
C ILE A 163 -21.53 13.40 21.24
N PRO A 164 -20.77 14.49 21.45
CA PRO A 164 -21.19 15.58 22.32
C PRO A 164 -22.47 16.24 21.79
N SER A 165 -23.43 16.51 22.69
CA SER A 165 -24.71 17.16 22.36
C SER A 165 -24.60 18.68 22.24
N ASN A 166 -23.66 19.29 22.96
CA ASN A 166 -23.51 20.75 23.03
C ASN A 166 -22.27 21.25 22.27
N VAL A 167 -22.22 20.97 20.97
CA VAL A 167 -21.12 21.42 20.12
C VAL A 167 -21.40 22.83 19.58
N THR A 168 -20.45 23.75 19.74
CA THR A 168 -20.56 25.12 19.20
C THR A 168 -20.71 25.12 17.68
N HIS A 169 -21.42 26.12 17.12
CA HIS A 169 -21.60 26.22 15.66
C HIS A 169 -20.28 26.27 14.88
N LEU A 170 -19.23 26.84 15.49
CA LEU A 170 -17.90 26.92 14.89
C LEU A 170 -17.29 25.53 14.73
N VAL A 171 -17.38 24.67 15.75
CA VAL A 171 -16.86 23.30 15.69
C VAL A 171 -17.64 22.48 14.67
N ARG A 172 -18.97 22.61 14.59
CA ARG A 172 -19.78 21.94 13.55
C ARG A 172 -19.35 22.33 12.13
N LEU A 173 -19.10 23.62 11.90
CA LEU A 173 -18.60 24.11 10.62
C LEU A 173 -17.22 23.54 10.30
N THR A 174 -16.33 23.47 11.31
CA THR A 174 -15.02 22.83 11.19
C THR A 174 -15.16 21.35 10.86
N GLN A 175 -16.04 20.60 11.52
CA GLN A 175 -16.25 19.17 11.26
C GLN A 175 -16.65 18.90 9.80
N ILE A 176 -17.64 19.66 9.28
CA ILE A 176 -18.07 19.58 7.88
C ILE A 176 -16.91 19.95 6.94
N THR A 177 -16.21 21.05 7.23
CA THR A 177 -15.08 21.52 6.42
C THR A 177 -13.95 20.50 6.39
N SER A 178 -13.62 19.88 7.53
CA SER A 178 -12.59 18.86 7.65
C SER A 178 -12.91 17.62 6.82
N VAL A 179 -14.17 17.15 6.81
CA VAL A 179 -14.56 16.02 5.95
C VAL A 179 -14.53 16.39 4.47
N ILE A 180 -14.95 17.60 4.10
CA ILE A 180 -14.83 18.08 2.72
C ILE A 180 -13.36 18.15 2.31
N CYS A 181 -12.48 18.70 3.15
CA CYS A 181 -11.04 18.74 2.92
C CYS A 181 -10.46 17.33 2.77
N TYR A 182 -10.82 16.40 3.66
CA TYR A 182 -10.39 15.00 3.60
C TYR A 182 -10.75 14.33 2.27
N VAL A 183 -11.98 14.55 1.80
CA VAL A 183 -12.47 14.03 0.52
C VAL A 183 -11.78 14.70 -0.68
N ILE A 184 -11.65 16.02 -0.68
CA ILE A 184 -11.09 16.78 -1.83
C ILE A 184 -9.60 16.53 -1.99
N PHE A 185 -8.84 16.55 -0.89
CA PHE A 185 -7.40 16.32 -0.94
C PHE A 185 -7.04 14.83 -1.04
N ALA A 186 -8.05 13.95 -1.08
CA ALA A 186 -7.93 12.51 -1.25
C ALA A 186 -6.72 11.94 -0.51
N ASP A 187 -6.81 11.97 0.82
CA ASP A 187 -5.74 11.59 1.73
C ASP A 187 -5.24 10.16 1.47
N SER A 188 -4.05 9.84 2.00
CA SER A 188 -3.38 8.54 1.81
C SER A 188 -4.31 7.35 2.02
N SER A 189 -5.18 7.37 3.03
CA SER A 189 -6.15 6.29 3.30
C SER A 189 -7.20 6.09 2.19
N LEU A 190 -7.69 7.19 1.58
CA LEU A 190 -8.63 7.13 0.45
C LEU A 190 -7.93 6.59 -0.80
N LYS A 191 -6.68 7.01 -1.02
CA LYS A 191 -5.80 6.48 -2.06
C LYS A 191 -5.58 4.97 -1.86
N ASP A 192 -5.38 4.49 -0.64
CA ASP A 192 -5.19 3.07 -0.33
C ASP A 192 -6.42 2.22 -0.67
N CYS A 193 -7.62 2.67 -0.28
CA CYS A 193 -8.86 2.02 -0.70
C CYS A 193 -9.03 1.99 -2.23
N ALA A 194 -8.74 3.11 -2.89
CA ALA A 194 -8.84 3.20 -4.34
C ALA A 194 -7.84 2.28 -5.04
N LEU A 195 -6.56 2.30 -4.63
CA LEU A 195 -5.51 1.45 -5.16
C LEU A 195 -5.81 -0.03 -4.94
N ALA A 196 -6.34 -0.41 -3.77
CA ALA A 196 -6.75 -1.79 -3.52
C ALA A 196 -7.86 -2.27 -4.47
N VAL A 197 -8.87 -1.44 -4.73
CA VAL A 197 -9.94 -1.77 -5.69
C VAL A 197 -9.42 -1.76 -7.13
N GLU A 198 -8.48 -0.88 -7.44
CA GLU A 198 -7.85 -0.79 -8.76
C GLU A 198 -7.00 -2.01 -9.08
N GLN A 199 -6.17 -2.43 -8.13
CA GLN A 199 -5.23 -3.53 -8.26
C GLN A 199 -5.85 -4.91 -8.05
N PHE A 200 -7.13 -4.97 -7.65
CA PHE A 200 -7.83 -6.24 -7.50
C PHE A 200 -7.75 -7.08 -8.79
N PRO A 201 -7.18 -8.30 -8.73
CA PRO A 201 -6.86 -9.06 -9.92
C PRO A 201 -8.11 -9.55 -10.64
N ARG A 202 -8.01 -9.65 -11.96
CA ARG A 202 -9.07 -10.19 -12.83
C ARG A 202 -8.96 -11.70 -12.93
N LEU A 203 -9.89 -12.41 -12.27
CA LEU A 203 -9.92 -13.87 -12.23
C LEU A 203 -10.10 -14.52 -13.62
N ASP A 204 -10.64 -13.77 -14.60
CA ASP A 204 -10.81 -14.22 -15.99
C ASP A 204 -9.50 -14.23 -16.81
N ARG A 205 -8.42 -13.62 -16.30
CA ARG A 205 -7.14 -13.44 -17.03
C ARG A 205 -5.94 -14.05 -16.30
N VAL A 206 -6.21 -14.98 -15.39
CA VAL A 206 -5.18 -15.59 -14.56
C VAL A 206 -4.40 -16.60 -15.38
N THR A 207 -3.08 -16.43 -15.42
CA THR A 207 -2.18 -17.46 -15.93
C THR A 207 -1.74 -18.39 -14.79
N LYS A 208 -1.27 -19.60 -15.10
CA LYS A 208 -0.88 -20.59 -14.07
C LYS A 208 0.32 -20.17 -13.23
N ASP A 209 1.14 -19.27 -13.77
CA ASP A 209 2.35 -18.77 -13.10
C ASP A 209 2.07 -17.53 -12.23
N ASP A 210 0.86 -16.95 -12.34
CA ASP A 210 0.48 -15.78 -11.55
C ASP A 210 0.14 -16.18 -10.10
N ARG A 211 0.78 -15.50 -9.14
CA ARG A 211 0.52 -15.67 -7.70
C ARG A 211 -0.72 -14.87 -7.25
N VAL A 212 -1.88 -15.18 -7.83
CA VAL A 212 -3.12 -14.41 -7.66
C VAL A 212 -3.55 -14.29 -6.19
N MET A 213 -3.39 -15.34 -5.39
CA MET A 213 -3.79 -15.31 -3.97
C MET A 213 -2.99 -14.31 -3.15
N LEU A 214 -1.70 -14.13 -3.44
CA LEU A 214 -0.87 -13.13 -2.77
C LEU A 214 -1.31 -11.71 -3.17
N ALA A 215 -1.60 -11.49 -4.45
CA ALA A 215 -2.12 -10.20 -4.92
C ALA A 215 -3.49 -9.85 -4.30
N ILE A 216 -4.41 -10.83 -4.20
CA ILE A 216 -5.70 -10.65 -3.51
C ILE A 216 -5.48 -10.31 -2.03
N THR A 217 -4.58 -11.04 -1.36
CA THR A 217 -4.27 -10.81 0.06
C THR A 217 -3.72 -9.41 0.28
N SER A 218 -2.75 -8.99 -0.53
CA SER A 218 -2.18 -7.63 -0.52
C SER A 218 -3.25 -6.56 -0.73
N CYS A 219 -4.15 -6.73 -1.73
CA CYS A 219 -5.27 -5.82 -1.95
C CYS A 219 -6.24 -5.76 -0.76
N PHE A 220 -6.54 -6.90 -0.15
CA PHE A 220 -7.44 -6.96 1.01
C PHE A 220 -6.82 -6.25 2.23
N LEU A 221 -5.53 -6.47 2.49
CA LEU A 221 -4.82 -5.79 3.58
C LEU A 221 -4.80 -4.27 3.36
N ARG A 222 -4.40 -3.81 2.16
CA ARG A 222 -4.41 -2.38 1.81
C ARG A 222 -5.81 -1.76 1.92
N PHE A 223 -6.85 -2.46 1.44
CA PHE A 223 -8.23 -1.99 1.58
C PHE A 223 -8.66 -1.89 3.05
N SER A 224 -8.33 -2.89 3.87
CA SER A 224 -8.69 -2.94 5.28
C SER A 224 -8.02 -1.85 6.10
N GLN A 225 -6.75 -1.54 5.83
CA GLN A 225 -6.04 -0.45 6.50
C GLN A 225 -6.59 0.91 6.06
N GLY A 226 -6.78 1.15 4.75
CA GLY A 226 -7.36 2.40 4.27
C GLY A 226 -8.76 2.62 4.83
N PHE A 227 -9.58 1.57 4.90
CA PHE A 227 -10.92 1.63 5.48
C PHE A 227 -10.89 1.92 6.98
N LEU A 228 -9.99 1.27 7.73
CA LEU A 228 -9.82 1.51 9.16
C LEU A 228 -9.38 2.94 9.43
N ALA A 229 -8.47 3.49 8.61
CA ALA A 229 -8.03 4.88 8.73
C ALA A 229 -9.14 5.88 8.39
N ILE A 230 -9.95 5.62 7.35
CA ILE A 230 -11.16 6.42 7.06
C ILE A 230 -12.12 6.41 8.27
N MET A 231 -12.36 5.24 8.87
CA MET A 231 -13.21 5.11 10.05
C MET A 231 -12.63 5.85 11.26
N ALA A 232 -11.32 5.74 11.50
CA ALA A 232 -10.63 6.46 12.57
C ALA A 232 -10.76 7.97 12.39
N THR A 233 -10.46 8.50 11.20
CA THR A 233 -10.61 9.93 10.87
C THR A 233 -12.04 10.40 11.06
N PHE A 234 -13.02 9.64 10.59
CA PHE A 234 -14.43 9.98 10.78
C PHE A 234 -14.80 10.07 12.27
N LEU A 235 -14.43 9.06 13.06
CA LEU A 235 -14.70 9.07 14.50
C LEU A 235 -14.02 10.25 15.18
N LEU A 236 -12.73 10.49 14.93
CA LEU A 236 -11.98 11.60 15.50
C LEU A 236 -12.63 12.96 15.19
N ILE A 237 -13.05 13.18 13.94
CA ILE A 237 -13.71 14.44 13.54
C ILE A 237 -15.03 14.61 14.31
N VAL A 238 -15.85 13.56 14.37
CA VAL A 238 -17.20 13.64 14.96
C VAL A 238 -17.17 13.74 16.48
N THR A 239 -16.20 13.11 17.15
CA THR A 239 -16.11 13.11 18.62
C THR A 239 -15.39 14.33 19.19
N SER A 240 -14.58 15.04 18.39
CA SER A 240 -13.86 16.22 18.86
C SER A 240 -14.77 17.43 19.06
N ASP A 241 -14.60 18.11 20.20
CA ASP A 241 -15.26 19.35 20.60
C ASP A 241 -14.37 20.60 20.38
N ASP A 242 -13.07 20.42 20.12
CA ASP A 242 -12.13 21.49 19.74
C ASP A 242 -11.62 21.34 18.29
N VAL A 243 -11.46 22.47 17.62
CA VAL A 243 -10.84 22.59 16.29
C VAL A 243 -9.38 22.16 16.29
N ILE A 244 -8.64 22.48 17.36
CA ILE A 244 -7.21 22.12 17.46
C ILE A 244 -7.07 20.60 17.48
N ASP A 245 -7.93 19.91 18.24
CA ASP A 245 -7.94 18.45 18.32
C ASP A 245 -8.29 17.81 16.98
N ILE A 246 -9.27 18.36 16.24
CA ILE A 246 -9.61 17.89 14.88
C ILE A 246 -8.38 17.93 13.98
N ILE A 247 -7.64 19.05 13.98
CA ILE A 247 -6.45 19.22 13.13
C ILE A 247 -5.32 18.27 13.57
N LEU A 248 -5.09 18.14 14.88
CA LEU A 248 -4.03 17.28 15.41
C LEU A 248 -4.31 15.80 15.12
N ASN A 249 -5.56 15.38 15.29
CA ASN A 249 -6.03 14.03 14.99
C ASN A 249 -5.87 13.71 13.50
N PHE A 250 -6.18 14.68 12.62
CA PHE A 250 -5.98 14.54 11.19
C PHE A 250 -4.50 14.34 10.83
N ALA A 251 -3.61 15.16 11.40
CA ALA A 251 -2.17 15.03 11.19
C ALA A 251 -1.64 13.67 11.69
N ALA A 252 -2.14 13.20 12.83
CA ALA A 252 -1.77 11.89 13.38
C ALA A 252 -2.18 10.72 12.46
N VAL A 253 -3.43 10.72 11.95
CA VAL A 253 -3.88 9.65 11.03
C VAL A 253 -3.10 9.67 9.72
N ASN A 254 -2.85 10.86 9.15
CA ASN A 254 -2.05 10.96 7.92
C ASN A 254 -0.60 10.49 8.14
N PHE A 255 0.01 10.86 9.28
CA PHE A 255 1.33 10.36 9.65
C PHE A 255 1.37 8.83 9.72
N ILE A 256 0.41 8.20 10.43
CA ILE A 256 0.32 6.74 10.55
C ILE A 256 0.10 6.09 9.17
N SER A 257 -0.75 6.68 8.35
CA SER A 257 -1.09 6.17 7.01
C SER A 257 0.08 6.21 6.04
N ASN A 258 1.06 7.11 6.24
CA ASN A 258 2.26 7.19 5.37
C ASN A 258 3.44 6.33 5.86
N LEU A 259 3.31 5.60 6.97
CA LEU A 259 4.41 4.81 7.53
C LEU A 259 4.89 3.68 6.62
N ASP A 260 4.01 3.11 5.79
CA ASP A 260 4.36 2.05 4.85
C ASP A 260 5.12 2.55 3.63
N GLU A 261 4.73 3.70 3.06
CA GLU A 261 5.51 4.37 2.01
C GLU A 261 6.90 4.75 2.55
N ALA A 262 6.96 5.30 3.76
CA ALA A 262 8.24 5.61 4.43
C ALA A 262 9.08 4.34 4.70
N ALA A 263 8.48 3.24 5.15
CA ALA A 263 9.18 1.99 5.37
C ALA A 263 9.70 1.38 4.07
N PHE A 264 8.95 1.48 2.97
CA PHE A 264 9.39 1.07 1.65
C PHE A 264 10.58 1.91 1.16
N ASP A 265 10.51 3.24 1.31
CA ASP A 265 11.61 4.14 0.95
C ASP A 265 12.88 3.86 1.77
N LEU A 266 12.74 3.58 3.07
CA LEU A 266 13.86 3.18 3.92
C LEU A 266 14.45 1.83 3.48
N ALA A 267 13.62 0.87 3.05
CA ALA A 267 14.08 -0.39 2.47
C ALA A 267 14.85 -0.14 1.18
N LYS A 268 14.33 0.71 0.29
CA LYS A 268 14.97 1.14 -0.96
C LYS A 268 16.31 1.86 -0.78
N TRP A 269 16.48 2.59 0.32
CA TRP A 269 17.76 3.20 0.70
C TRP A 269 18.74 2.23 1.40
N GLY A 270 18.34 0.97 1.59
CA GLY A 270 19.17 -0.07 2.19
C GLY A 270 19.34 0.03 3.69
N LYS A 271 18.49 0.80 4.39
CA LYS A 271 18.55 0.94 5.86
C LYS A 271 18.27 -0.37 6.59
N TYR A 272 17.47 -1.25 6.00
CA TYR A 272 17.16 -2.58 6.54
C TYR A 272 18.09 -3.68 6.00
N GLY A 273 19.13 -3.32 5.24
CA GLY A 273 20.13 -4.25 4.70
C GLY A 273 20.09 -4.41 3.18
N PRO A 274 21.17 -4.94 2.58
CA PRO A 274 21.35 -4.98 1.12
C PRO A 274 20.38 -5.93 0.40
N ALA A 275 19.85 -6.94 1.10
CA ALA A 275 18.86 -7.86 0.52
C ALA A 275 17.51 -7.15 0.29
N LEU A 276 17.01 -6.40 1.28
CA LEU A 276 15.78 -5.60 1.16
C LEU A 276 15.95 -4.44 0.18
N GLU A 277 17.14 -3.83 0.13
CA GLU A 277 17.45 -2.78 -0.84
C GLU A 277 17.28 -3.26 -2.29
N ARG A 278 17.91 -4.40 -2.59
CA ARG A 278 17.85 -5.00 -3.92
C ARG A 278 16.41 -5.35 -4.28
N GLU A 279 15.66 -5.91 -3.33
CA GLU A 279 14.30 -6.35 -3.61
C GLU A 279 13.31 -5.18 -3.72
N ALA A 280 13.45 -4.12 -2.92
CA ALA A 280 12.64 -2.90 -3.06
C ALA A 280 12.83 -2.27 -4.45
N LYS A 281 14.09 -2.15 -4.91
CA LYS A 281 14.42 -1.65 -6.26
C LYS A 281 13.87 -2.57 -7.36
N ASN A 282 13.98 -3.89 -7.17
CA ASN A 282 13.41 -4.87 -8.09
C ASN A 282 11.89 -4.73 -8.20
N ILE A 283 11.18 -4.54 -7.08
CA ILE A 283 9.73 -4.33 -7.06
C ILE A 283 9.33 -3.06 -7.82
N GLU A 284 10.05 -1.95 -7.64
CA GLU A 284 9.79 -0.67 -8.31
C GLU A 284 9.94 -0.76 -9.84
N GLU A 285 10.88 -1.58 -10.31
CA GLU A 285 11.12 -1.82 -11.74
C GLU A 285 10.22 -2.92 -12.32
N LYS A 286 9.61 -3.76 -11.46
CA LYS A 286 8.85 -4.94 -11.90
C LYS A 286 7.51 -4.51 -12.51
N PRO A 287 7.20 -4.93 -13.75
CA PRO A 287 5.91 -4.65 -14.36
C PRO A 287 4.79 -5.41 -13.63
N ILE A 288 3.62 -4.79 -13.49
CA ILE A 288 2.45 -5.48 -12.94
C ILE A 288 1.99 -6.61 -13.89
N PRO A 289 1.53 -7.75 -13.37
CA PRO A 289 1.04 -8.84 -14.18
C PRO A 289 -0.21 -8.43 -14.96
N TYR A 290 -0.43 -9.07 -16.11
CA TYR A 290 -1.54 -8.76 -17.01
C TYR A 290 -2.93 -8.90 -16.35
N CYS A 291 -3.03 -9.78 -15.34
CA CYS A 291 -4.26 -9.96 -14.56
C CYS A 291 -4.63 -8.70 -13.74
N ILE A 292 -3.66 -7.85 -13.39
CA ILE A 292 -3.87 -6.59 -12.63
C ILE A 292 -4.02 -5.39 -13.56
N TYR A 293 -3.28 -5.34 -14.68
CA TYR A 293 -3.23 -4.18 -15.59
C TYR A 293 -4.60 -3.70 -16.08
N ARG A 294 -4.91 -2.39 -15.97
CA ARG A 294 -6.18 -1.83 -16.45
C ARG A 294 -5.99 -0.49 -17.16
N LYS A 295 -6.61 -0.35 -18.34
CA LYS A 295 -6.53 0.84 -19.20
C LYS A 295 -7.17 2.11 -18.62
N HIS A 296 -8.20 1.98 -17.78
CA HIS A 296 -9.00 3.11 -17.30
C HIS A 296 -8.98 3.22 -15.77
N GLN A 297 -7.80 3.45 -15.19
CA GLN A 297 -7.63 3.62 -13.74
C GLN A 297 -8.44 4.81 -13.21
N HIS A 298 -8.26 6.01 -13.76
CA HIS A 298 -8.97 7.23 -13.30
C HIS A 298 -10.50 7.08 -13.14
N LYS A 299 -11.17 6.32 -14.00
CA LYS A 299 -12.63 6.08 -13.87
C LYS A 299 -12.97 5.20 -12.67
N ARG A 300 -12.14 4.22 -12.36
CA ARG A 300 -12.31 3.34 -11.21
C ARG A 300 -11.95 4.05 -9.92
N TYR A 301 -10.85 4.81 -9.92
CA TYR A 301 -10.54 5.74 -8.83
C TYR A 301 -11.77 6.57 -8.45
N LEU A 302 -12.35 7.26 -9.45
CA LEU A 302 -13.53 8.08 -9.24
C LEU A 302 -14.75 7.27 -8.75
N PHE A 303 -14.97 6.08 -9.34
CA PHE A 303 -16.07 5.20 -8.94
C PHE A 303 -15.91 4.64 -7.51
N THR A 304 -14.70 4.52 -6.99
CA THR A 304 -14.43 4.10 -5.60
C THR A 304 -14.51 5.28 -4.64
N VAL A 305 -13.93 6.43 -5.00
CA VAL A 305 -13.85 7.61 -4.11
C VAL A 305 -15.20 8.32 -3.96
N ILE A 306 -15.97 8.51 -5.03
CA ILE A 306 -17.28 9.19 -4.97
C ILE A 306 -18.25 8.55 -3.96
N PRO A 307 -18.50 7.22 -3.96
CA PRO A 307 -19.43 6.63 -3.00
C PRO A 307 -18.93 6.72 -1.56
N ILE A 308 -17.61 6.59 -1.32
CA ILE A 308 -17.02 6.79 0.00
C ILE A 308 -17.23 8.25 0.45
N ALA A 309 -16.99 9.21 -0.43
CA ALA A 309 -17.20 10.64 -0.17
C ALA A 309 -18.66 10.97 0.17
N ILE A 310 -19.61 10.46 -0.63
CA ILE A 310 -21.04 10.63 -0.39
C ILE A 310 -21.41 10.03 0.97
N LEU A 311 -20.91 8.83 1.28
CA LEU A 311 -21.16 8.17 2.56
C LEU A 311 -20.65 9.03 3.73
N LEU A 312 -19.39 9.49 3.69
CA LEU A 312 -18.79 10.30 4.75
C LEU A 312 -19.51 11.64 4.94
N ILE A 313 -19.79 12.37 3.86
CA ILE A 313 -20.51 13.64 3.92
C ILE A 313 -21.93 13.42 4.46
N SER A 314 -22.62 12.38 3.98
CA SER A 314 -23.97 12.07 4.47
C SER A 314 -23.97 11.70 5.96
N ALA A 315 -22.95 10.97 6.42
CA ALA A 315 -22.81 10.60 7.82
C ALA A 315 -22.58 11.82 8.71
N VAL A 316 -21.65 12.72 8.34
CA VAL A 316 -21.41 13.95 9.12
C VAL A 316 -22.63 14.87 9.12
N VAL A 317 -23.26 15.10 7.97
CA VAL A 317 -24.48 15.91 7.91
C VAL A 317 -25.58 15.32 8.78
N SER A 318 -25.75 14.00 8.76
CA SER A 318 -26.74 13.31 9.61
C SER A 318 -26.44 13.52 11.09
N VAL A 319 -25.17 13.39 11.50
CA VAL A 319 -24.74 13.67 12.88
C VAL A 319 -25.02 15.12 13.25
N THR A 320 -24.68 16.09 12.40
CA THR A 320 -24.93 17.51 12.67
C THR A 320 -26.43 17.82 12.80
N VAL A 321 -27.27 17.24 11.94
CA VAL A 321 -28.73 17.39 12.03
C VAL A 321 -29.29 16.77 13.31
N TRP A 322 -28.73 15.63 13.74
CA TRP A 322 -29.12 14.99 15.01
C TRP A 322 -28.70 15.83 16.23
N GLN A 323 -27.52 16.46 16.18
CA GLN A 323 -27.05 17.39 17.22
C GLN A 323 -27.91 18.66 17.35
N GLU A 324 -28.58 19.09 16.28
CA GLU A 324 -29.48 20.25 16.31
C GLU A 324 -30.91 19.87 16.70
N SER A 325 -31.27 18.58 16.63
CA SER A 325 -32.65 18.18 16.87
C SER A 325 -33.00 18.17 18.36
N ASP A 326 -33.86 19.12 18.73
CA ASP A 326 -34.44 19.23 20.07
C ASP A 326 -35.10 17.93 20.57
N LYS A 327 -35.54 17.07 19.65
CA LYS A 327 -36.29 15.85 19.98
C LYS A 327 -35.39 14.70 20.42
N PHE A 328 -34.15 14.68 19.97
CA PHE A 328 -33.29 13.51 20.15
C PHE A 328 -32.26 13.75 21.25
N TRP A 329 -31.57 14.89 21.25
CA TRP A 329 -30.34 15.09 22.05
C TRP A 329 -30.43 16.22 23.09
N ILE A 330 -31.64 16.72 23.40
CA ILE A 330 -31.82 17.63 24.53
C ILE A 330 -31.56 16.89 25.84
N THR A 331 -30.74 17.50 26.69
CA THR A 331 -30.56 17.15 28.09
C THR A 331 -31.92 17.14 28.79
N GLN A 332 -32.48 15.95 29.04
CA GLN A 332 -33.77 15.79 29.73
C GLN A 332 -33.63 15.86 31.26
N THR A 333 -32.41 15.76 31.77
CA THR A 333 -32.12 15.67 33.20
C THR A 333 -31.23 16.83 33.61
N VAL A 334 -31.79 17.76 34.39
CA VAL A 334 -31.01 18.79 35.08
C VAL A 334 -30.69 18.28 36.47
N ARG A 335 -29.41 18.01 36.75
CA ARG A 335 -28.95 17.68 38.10
C ARG A 335 -28.65 18.96 38.88
N VAL A 336 -29.28 19.12 40.03
CA VAL A 336 -28.99 20.19 40.98
C VAL A 336 -28.13 19.61 42.09
N GLN A 337 -26.85 19.99 42.13
CA GLN A 337 -25.95 19.66 43.23
C GLN A 337 -25.95 20.84 44.21
N PHE A 338 -26.28 20.57 45.48
CA PHE A 338 -26.24 21.56 46.56
C PHE A 338 -24.92 21.39 47.30
N ASP A 339 -24.18 22.48 47.47
CA ASP A 339 -22.94 22.56 48.26
C ASP A 339 -23.19 22.66 49.77
#